data_AF-A0A538QR84-F1
#
_entry.id   AF-A0A538QR84-F1
#
_cell.length_a   1.000
_cell.length_b   1.000
_cell.length_c   1.000
_cell.angle_alpha   90.00
_cell.angle_beta   90.00
_cell.angle_gamma   90.00
#
_symmetry.space_group_name_H-M   'P 1'
#
loop_
_entity.id
_entity.type
_entity.pdbx_description
1 polymer ?
#
loop_
_entity_poly.entity_id
_entity_poly.type
_entity_poly.pdbx_seq_one_letter_code
_entity_poly.pdbx_strand_id
1 'polypeptide(L)'
;MGRTALYRDPAPFRPARAEIQLDGSVVQLAMPDGKQRRLPLDGCAATLADGCFAARGAPRSVARPERRFVRMLILERGDERHVIITPPELGAVAPNVVRLPEAPDDAAIIDGATWDALTDWVMGGGRLTGYSIADLARIAAIASWQFAATLGEVAAERALELVEAARGPLRGVGDLDAVLHPLAAAARQSPRVAHALLAALARAADPGRHQRRA
;
A
#
# COMPACT_ATOMS: atom_id res chain seq x y z
N MET A 1 50.41 2.36 -14.60
CA MET A 1 49.31 3.35 -14.75
C MET A 1 48.03 2.70 -14.28
N GLY A 2 47.62 2.97 -13.03
CA GLY A 2 46.44 2.37 -12.41
C GLY A 2 45.16 3.04 -12.89
N ARG A 3 44.18 2.25 -13.34
CA ARG A 3 42.84 2.71 -13.69
C ARG A 3 42.14 3.18 -12.42
N THR A 4 42.04 4.49 -12.23
CA THR A 4 41.22 5.10 -11.19
C THR A 4 39.76 4.75 -11.49
N ALA A 5 39.10 4.02 -10.59
CA ALA A 5 37.66 3.82 -10.64
C ALA A 5 36.98 5.19 -10.52
N LEU A 6 36.43 5.70 -11.62
CA LEU A 6 35.77 7.01 -11.71
C LEU A 6 34.40 7.07 -11.02
N TYR A 7 33.93 5.96 -10.45
CA TYR A 7 32.68 5.88 -9.71
C TYR A 7 32.99 5.85 -8.21
N ARG A 8 33.06 7.03 -7.58
CA ARG A 8 32.80 7.09 -6.14
C ARG A 8 31.32 6.81 -6.00
N ASP A 9 30.98 5.69 -5.36
CA ASP A 9 29.62 5.39 -4.97
C ASP A 9 29.13 6.56 -4.10
N PRO A 10 28.23 7.43 -4.59
CA PRO A 10 27.72 8.50 -3.75
C PRO A 10 27.06 7.85 -2.54
N ALA A 11 27.25 8.42 -1.35
CA ALA A 11 26.63 7.92 -0.12
C ALA A 11 25.18 7.50 -0.39
N PRO A 12 24.74 6.32 0.06
CA PRO A 12 23.48 5.73 -0.39
C PRO A 12 22.35 6.74 -0.24
N PHE A 13 21.81 7.18 -1.37
CA PHE A 13 20.66 8.05 -1.45
C PHE A 13 19.46 7.30 -0.84
N ARG A 14 19.08 7.70 0.38
CA ARG A 14 17.97 7.11 1.14
C ARG A 14 17.06 8.23 1.60
N PRO A 15 16.12 8.68 0.76
CA PRO A 15 15.21 9.74 1.13
C PRO A 15 14.31 9.29 2.28
N ALA A 16 13.92 10.23 3.13
CA ALA A 16 13.07 9.94 4.27
C ALA A 16 11.67 9.52 3.78
N ARG A 17 11.10 8.51 4.43
CA ARG A 17 9.83 7.89 4.03
C ARG A 17 8.70 8.39 4.93
N ALA A 18 7.55 8.66 4.32
CA ALA A 18 6.31 8.89 5.04
C ALA A 18 5.72 7.56 5.51
N GLU A 19 5.07 7.58 6.67
CA GLU A 19 4.21 6.47 7.07
C GLU A 19 2.80 6.72 6.55
N ILE A 20 2.11 5.66 6.16
CA ILE A 20 0.73 5.73 5.69
C ILE A 20 -0.19 4.91 6.59
N GLN A 21 -1.39 5.43 6.77
CA GLN A 21 -2.49 4.73 7.38
C GLN A 21 -3.76 4.94 6.57
N LEU A 22 -4.44 3.84 6.24
CA LEU A 22 -5.69 3.83 5.50
C LEU A 22 -6.87 3.57 6.45
N ASP A 23 -7.85 4.46 6.45
CA ASP A 23 -9.05 4.36 7.29
C ASP A 23 -10.29 4.36 6.39
N GLY A 24 -10.49 3.27 5.65
CA GLY A 24 -11.58 3.09 4.70
C GLY A 24 -11.57 4.14 3.57
N SER A 25 -12.23 5.27 3.81
CA SER A 25 -12.36 6.39 2.87
C SER A 25 -11.35 7.51 3.08
N VAL A 26 -10.37 7.33 3.96
CA VAL A 26 -9.36 8.36 4.26
C VAL A 26 -7.96 7.80 4.22
N VAL A 27 -7.05 8.51 3.55
CA VAL A 27 -5.60 8.26 3.62
C VAL A 27 -4.97 9.27 4.57
N GLN A 28 -4.21 8.78 5.54
CA GLN A 28 -3.41 9.60 6.44
C GLN A 28 -1.93 9.37 6.14
N LEU A 29 -1.17 10.45 6.02
CA LEU A 29 0.26 10.45 5.77
C LEU A 29 0.98 11.16 6.92
N ALA A 30 1.84 10.45 7.63
CA ALA A 30 2.78 11.03 8.57
C ALA A 30 4.09 11.32 7.82
N MET A 31 4.35 12.60 7.56
CA MET A 31 5.51 13.04 6.80
C MET A 31 6.78 13.04 7.68
N PRO A 32 7.98 12.89 7.10
CA PRO A 32 9.24 12.95 7.84
C PRO A 32 9.51 14.27 8.58
N ASP A 33 8.90 15.36 8.13
CA ASP A 33 8.99 16.67 8.77
C ASP A 33 8.05 16.81 10.00
N GLY A 34 7.38 15.72 10.39
CA GLY A 34 6.44 15.66 11.50
C GLY A 34 5.02 16.12 11.15
N LYS A 35 4.78 16.62 9.93
CA LYS A 35 3.44 17.04 9.52
C LYS A 35 2.57 15.84 9.22
N GLN A 36 1.29 15.97 9.57
CA GLN A 36 0.26 15.02 9.20
C GLN A 36 -0.54 15.58 8.03
N ARG A 37 -0.79 14.76 7.00
CA ARG A 37 -1.68 15.08 5.89
C ARG A 37 -2.83 14.07 5.90
N ARG A 38 -4.05 14.56 5.78
CA ARG A 38 -5.26 13.73 5.78
C ARG A 38 -6.04 14.00 4.50
N LEU A 39 -6.32 12.94 3.75
CA LEU A 39 -6.94 13.00 2.44
C LEU A 39 -8.21 12.16 2.43
N PRO A 40 -9.39 12.78 2.37
CA PRO A 40 -10.62 12.07 2.07
C PRO A 40 -10.60 11.58 0.62
N LEU A 41 -10.87 10.29 0.42
CA LEU A 41 -10.96 9.65 -0.90
C LEU A 41 -12.32 9.89 -1.57
N ASP A 42 -13.34 10.28 -0.80
CA ASP A 42 -14.66 10.57 -1.35
C ASP A 42 -14.65 11.83 -2.24
N GLY A 43 -15.04 11.66 -3.49
CA GLY A 43 -14.94 12.67 -4.55
C GLY A 43 -13.50 12.99 -4.98
N CYS A 44 -12.52 12.18 -4.59
CA CYS A 44 -11.12 12.35 -4.99
C CYS A 44 -10.87 11.75 -6.38
N ALA A 45 -10.21 12.51 -7.26
CA ALA A 45 -9.67 12.00 -8.51
C ALA A 45 -8.30 11.36 -8.26
N ALA A 46 -8.12 10.12 -8.71
CA ALA A 46 -6.87 9.40 -8.59
C ALA A 46 -6.25 9.17 -9.99
N THR A 47 -4.97 9.53 -10.14
CA THR A 47 -4.22 9.34 -11.37
C THR A 47 -2.94 8.56 -11.09
N LEU A 48 -2.66 7.55 -11.91
CA LEU A 48 -1.38 6.86 -11.95
C LEU A 48 -0.54 7.36 -13.12
N ALA A 49 0.73 7.61 -12.85
CA ALA A 49 1.70 7.98 -13.87
C ALA A 49 3.11 7.53 -13.47
N ASP A 50 3.96 7.28 -14.46
CA ASP A 50 5.40 7.22 -14.24
C ASP A 50 5.96 8.64 -14.19
N GLY A 51 6.93 8.87 -13.32
CA GLY A 51 7.58 10.16 -13.12
C GLY A 51 9.07 10.03 -12.93
N CYS A 52 9.72 11.17 -12.71
CA CYS A 52 11.08 11.21 -12.20
C CYS A 52 11.16 11.98 -10.89
N PHE A 53 12.03 11.54 -9.98
CA PHE A 53 12.38 12.26 -8.77
C PHE A 53 13.81 12.78 -8.90
N ALA A 54 14.01 14.09 -8.72
CA ALA A 54 15.32 14.72 -8.76
C ALA A 54 15.94 14.73 -7.36
N ALA A 55 16.86 13.80 -7.11
CA ALA A 55 17.64 13.78 -5.88
C ALA A 55 18.64 14.95 -5.88
N ARG A 56 18.34 16.03 -5.15
CA ARG A 56 19.32 17.08 -4.88
C ARG A 56 20.26 16.61 -3.77
N GLY A 57 21.48 16.24 -4.15
CA GLY A 57 22.56 16.02 -3.17
C GLY A 57 22.83 17.29 -2.35
N ALA A 58 23.42 17.12 -1.17
CA ALA A 58 23.80 18.19 -0.23
C ALA A 58 24.46 19.41 -0.92
N PRO A 59 24.39 20.63 -0.34
CA PRO A 59 24.64 21.91 -1.04
C PRO A 59 26.11 22.21 -1.41
N ARG A 60 26.95 21.20 -1.65
CA ARG A 60 28.37 21.38 -1.98
C ARG A 60 28.89 20.33 -2.98
N SER A 61 28.36 20.30 -4.19
CA SER A 61 29.18 20.02 -5.38
C SER A 61 28.39 20.34 -6.64
N VAL A 62 29.12 20.66 -7.72
CA VAL A 62 28.66 20.94 -9.10
C VAL A 62 28.02 19.69 -9.77
N ALA A 63 27.63 18.68 -8.99
CA ALA A 63 27.03 17.45 -9.49
C ALA A 63 25.60 17.72 -9.98
N ARG A 64 25.29 17.33 -11.22
CA ARG A 64 23.92 17.33 -11.73
C ARG A 64 23.04 16.52 -10.77
N PRO A 65 21.82 16.99 -10.43
CA PRO A 65 20.89 16.21 -9.63
C PRO A 65 20.64 14.88 -10.33
N GLU A 66 20.77 13.79 -9.58
CA GLU A 66 20.50 12.45 -10.08
C GLU A 66 18.99 12.29 -10.21
N ARG A 67 18.51 12.03 -11.42
CA ARG A 67 17.09 11.77 -11.68
C ARG A 67 16.86 10.27 -11.60
N ARG A 68 15.81 9.85 -10.90
CA ARG A 68 15.42 8.43 -10.80
C ARG A 68 13.97 8.22 -11.18
N PHE A 69 13.67 7.10 -11.83
CA PHE A 69 12.30 6.73 -12.17
C PHE A 69 11.51 6.39 -10.91
N VAL A 70 10.26 6.85 -10.85
CA VAL A 70 9.31 6.53 -9.78
C VAL A 70 7.93 6.29 -10.37
N ARG A 71 7.13 5.46 -9.70
CA ARG A 71 5.68 5.41 -9.94
C ARG A 71 5.03 6.46 -9.05
N MET A 72 4.07 7.19 -9.59
CA MET A 72 3.35 8.24 -8.91
C MET A 72 1.87 7.92 -8.83
N LEU A 73 1.31 8.07 -7.63
CA LEU A 73 -0.12 8.16 -7.39
C LEU A 73 -0.42 9.61 -7.03
N ILE A 74 -1.26 10.25 -7.85
CA ILE A 74 -1.68 11.64 -7.68
C ILE A 74 -3.15 11.60 -7.22
N LEU A 75 -3.40 12.20 -6.06
CA LEU A 75 -4.73 12.31 -5.45
C LEU A 75 -5.15 13.78 -5.44
N GLU A 76 -6.25 14.10 -6.10
CA GLU A 76 -6.75 15.46 -6.29
C GLU A 76 -8.17 15.59 -5.76
N ARG A 77 -8.44 16.64 -4.99
CA ARG A 77 -9.77 16.96 -4.44
C ARG A 77 -9.94 18.47 -4.30
N GLY A 78 -10.72 19.08 -5.18
CA GLY A 78 -10.81 20.54 -5.25
C GLY A 78 -9.44 21.13 -5.58
N ASP A 79 -8.96 22.05 -4.73
CA ASP A 79 -7.63 22.67 -4.88
C ASP A 79 -6.51 21.88 -4.17
N GLU A 80 -6.84 20.79 -3.48
CA GLU A 80 -5.86 19.93 -2.81
C GLU A 80 -5.30 18.90 -3.77
N ARG A 81 -3.96 18.81 -3.83
CA ARG A 81 -3.23 17.84 -4.64
C ARG A 81 -2.13 17.20 -3.82
N HIS A 82 -2.15 15.88 -3.77
CA HIS A 82 -1.14 15.09 -3.07
C HIS A 82 -0.50 14.10 -4.02
N VAL A 83 0.83 14.09 -4.03
CA VAL A 83 1.61 13.15 -4.84
C VAL A 83 2.31 12.17 -3.91
N ILE A 84 2.11 10.89 -4.18
CA ILE A 84 2.68 9.77 -3.43
C ILE A 84 3.52 8.95 -4.39
N ILE A 85 4.77 8.68 -4.06
CA ILE A 85 5.72 8.01 -4.96
C ILE A 85 6.36 6.79 -4.32
N THR A 86 6.76 5.84 -5.17
CA THR A 86 7.63 4.73 -4.77
C THR A 86 9.02 5.20 -4.34
N PRO A 87 9.78 4.42 -3.57
CA PRO A 87 11.12 4.81 -3.13
C PRO A 87 12.05 5.04 -4.33
N PRO A 88 12.55 6.27 -4.56
CA PRO A 88 13.33 6.56 -5.77
C PRO A 88 14.64 5.79 -5.83
N GLU A 89 15.21 5.38 -4.69
CA GLU A 89 16.43 4.57 -4.63
C GLU A 89 16.29 3.17 -5.26
N LEU A 90 15.05 2.67 -5.38
CA LEU A 90 14.73 1.42 -6.09
C LEU A 90 14.53 1.66 -7.60
N GLY A 91 14.39 2.92 -8.01
CA GLY A 91 14.23 3.33 -9.39
C GLY A 91 15.53 3.34 -10.17
N ALA A 92 15.43 3.02 -11.46
CA ALA A 92 16.55 3.17 -12.38
C ALA A 92 16.96 4.64 -12.53
N VAL A 93 18.25 4.88 -12.79
CA VAL A 93 18.76 6.22 -13.07
C VAL A 93 18.27 6.68 -14.43
N ALA A 94 17.79 7.92 -14.49
CA ALA A 94 17.08 8.55 -15.59
C ALA A 94 17.86 9.76 -16.16
N PRO A 95 19.08 9.59 -16.70
CA PRO A 95 20.00 10.71 -16.98
C PRO A 95 19.54 11.64 -18.12
N ASN A 96 18.64 11.19 -19.02
CA ASN A 96 18.19 11.92 -20.20
C ASN A 96 16.66 11.98 -20.34
N VAL A 97 15.91 11.80 -19.26
CA VAL A 97 14.44 11.75 -19.34
C VAL A 97 13.89 13.17 -19.36
N VAL A 98 13.80 13.73 -20.56
CA VAL A 98 13.27 15.08 -20.83
C VAL A 98 11.73 15.10 -20.83
N ARG A 99 11.06 13.95 -20.75
CA ARG A 99 9.61 13.81 -21.02
C ARG A 99 8.74 13.24 -19.90
N LEU A 100 9.29 12.89 -18.74
CA LEU A 100 8.46 12.44 -17.62
C LEU A 100 8.15 13.61 -16.68
N PRO A 101 6.93 13.65 -16.12
CA PRO A 101 6.60 14.61 -15.08
C PRO A 101 7.54 14.41 -13.88
N GLU A 102 8.02 15.53 -13.33
CA GLU A 102 8.86 15.53 -12.13
C GLU A 102 7.95 15.46 -10.89
N ALA A 103 8.24 14.53 -9.98
CA ALA A 103 7.58 14.46 -8.69
C ALA A 103 7.91 15.73 -7.89
N PRO A 104 6.93 16.37 -7.23
CA PRO A 104 7.17 17.58 -6.46
C PRO A 104 8.08 17.28 -5.26
N ASP A 105 8.82 18.30 -4.80
CA ASP A 105 9.77 18.20 -3.69
C ASP A 105 9.10 17.74 -2.37
N ASP A 106 7.78 17.94 -2.23
CA ASP A 106 6.99 17.57 -1.07
C ASP A 106 6.18 16.27 -1.25
N ALA A 107 6.45 15.50 -2.32
CA ALA A 107 5.83 14.21 -2.54
C ALA A 107 6.09 13.25 -1.36
N ALA A 108 5.05 12.50 -0.96
CA ALA A 108 5.19 11.48 0.05
C ALA A 108 5.86 10.24 -0.54
N ILE A 109 7.02 9.87 0.01
CA ILE A 109 7.75 8.67 -0.39
C ILE A 109 7.33 7.53 0.55
N ILE A 110 6.78 6.45 0.02
CA ILE A 110 6.36 5.28 0.81
C ILE A 110 7.00 4.00 0.29
N ASP A 111 7.03 2.96 1.11
CA ASP A 111 7.58 1.65 0.73
C ASP A 111 6.86 1.03 -0.48
N GLY A 112 7.56 0.23 -1.28
CA GLY A 112 6.99 -0.39 -2.48
C GLY A 112 5.73 -1.23 -2.22
N ALA A 113 5.78 -2.15 -1.25
CA ALA A 113 4.62 -2.98 -0.89
C ALA A 113 3.44 -2.15 -0.37
N THR A 114 3.73 -1.10 0.39
CA THR A 114 2.76 -0.13 0.88
C THR A 114 2.12 0.65 -0.27
N TRP A 115 2.92 1.06 -1.26
CA TRP A 115 2.47 1.75 -2.46
C TRP A 115 1.53 0.87 -3.29
N ASP A 116 1.87 -0.42 -3.47
CA ASP A 116 1.03 -1.35 -4.23
C ASP A 116 -0.32 -1.55 -3.53
N ALA A 117 -0.32 -1.79 -2.21
CA ALA A 117 -1.55 -1.95 -1.43
C ALA A 117 -2.44 -0.68 -1.46
N LEU A 118 -1.83 0.51 -1.35
CA LEU A 118 -2.56 1.78 -1.44
C LEU A 118 -3.17 1.97 -2.83
N THR A 119 -2.38 1.72 -3.87
CA THR A 119 -2.80 1.95 -5.26
C THR A 119 -3.92 1.01 -5.65
N ASP A 120 -3.82 -0.28 -5.31
CA ASP A 120 -4.89 -1.25 -5.53
C ASP A 120 -6.21 -0.75 -4.88
N TRP A 121 -6.13 -0.29 -3.63
CA TRP A 121 -7.29 0.22 -2.89
C TRP A 121 -7.91 1.44 -3.56
N VAL A 122 -7.10 2.46 -3.84
CA VAL A 122 -7.57 3.74 -4.39
C VAL A 122 -8.12 3.54 -5.80
N MET A 123 -7.40 2.84 -6.68
CA MET A 123 -7.84 2.60 -8.05
C MET A 123 -9.01 1.64 -8.14
N GLY A 124 -9.15 0.73 -7.16
CA GLY A 124 -10.35 -0.09 -6.97
C GLY A 124 -11.56 0.68 -6.41
N GLY A 125 -11.44 1.99 -6.19
CA GLY A 125 -12.51 2.85 -5.71
C GLY A 125 -12.91 2.58 -4.26
N GLY A 126 -12.00 2.02 -3.45
CA GLY A 126 -12.25 1.70 -2.05
C GLY A 126 -13.31 0.62 -1.82
N ARG A 127 -13.49 -0.29 -2.78
CA ARG A 127 -14.46 -1.38 -2.69
C ARG A 127 -13.76 -2.68 -2.35
N LEU A 128 -14.30 -3.41 -1.37
CA LEU A 128 -13.81 -4.73 -0.97
C LEU A 128 -14.33 -5.87 -1.84
N THR A 129 -15.27 -5.58 -2.74
CA THR A 129 -15.83 -6.58 -3.65
C THR A 129 -14.75 -7.07 -4.62
N GLY A 130 -14.55 -8.39 -4.67
CA GLY A 130 -13.57 -9.02 -5.56
C GLY A 130 -12.15 -9.11 -5.01
N TYR A 131 -11.88 -8.57 -3.83
CA TYR A 131 -10.59 -8.76 -3.16
C TYR A 131 -10.43 -10.19 -2.68
N SER A 132 -9.29 -10.82 -2.99
CA SER A 132 -8.91 -12.09 -2.39
C SER A 132 -8.49 -11.89 -0.92
N ILE A 133 -8.44 -12.97 -0.14
CA ILE A 133 -7.96 -12.93 1.25
C ILE A 133 -6.51 -12.41 1.32
N ALA A 134 -5.69 -12.70 0.31
CA ALA A 134 -4.34 -12.16 0.23
C ALA A 134 -4.33 -10.65 0.00
N ASP A 135 -5.24 -10.13 -0.84
CA ASP A 135 -5.35 -8.69 -1.10
C ASP A 135 -5.86 -7.95 0.16
N LEU A 136 -6.84 -8.52 0.87
CA LEU A 136 -7.31 -8.00 2.16
C LEU A 136 -6.19 -7.95 3.20
N ALA A 137 -5.34 -8.98 3.26
CA ALA A 137 -4.18 -9.00 4.14
C ALA A 137 -3.16 -7.89 3.80
N ARG A 138 -2.92 -7.62 2.51
CA ARG A 138 -2.05 -6.52 2.07
C ARG A 138 -2.60 -5.15 2.47
N ILE A 139 -3.88 -4.91 2.26
CA ILE A 139 -4.52 -3.65 2.67
C ILE A 139 -4.49 -3.50 4.20
N ALA A 140 -4.76 -4.58 4.95
CA ALA A 140 -4.76 -4.55 6.41
C ALA A 140 -3.39 -4.14 6.99
N ALA A 141 -2.28 -4.41 6.29
CA ALA A 141 -0.96 -4.00 6.73
C ALA A 141 -0.79 -2.47 6.82
N ILE A 142 -1.51 -1.73 5.96
CA ILE A 142 -1.49 -0.27 5.92
C ILE A 142 -2.72 0.37 6.55
N ALA A 143 -3.65 -0.42 7.11
CA ALA A 143 -4.91 0.09 7.63
C ALA A 143 -4.82 0.71 9.04
N SER A 144 -5.84 1.47 9.42
CA SER A 144 -6.15 1.76 10.82
C SER A 144 -6.50 0.45 11.54
N TRP A 145 -6.42 0.43 12.87
CA TRP A 145 -6.76 -0.78 13.64
C TRP A 145 -8.23 -1.17 13.43
N GLN A 146 -9.12 -0.18 13.47
CA GLN A 146 -10.54 -0.37 13.26
C GLN A 146 -10.82 -0.90 11.86
N PHE A 147 -10.19 -0.30 10.84
CA PHE A 147 -10.39 -0.74 9.47
C PHE A 147 -9.78 -2.13 9.21
N ALA A 148 -8.63 -2.44 9.82
CA ALA A 148 -8.05 -3.79 9.77
C ALA A 148 -9.01 -4.86 10.32
N ALA A 149 -9.71 -4.58 11.42
CA ALA A 149 -10.73 -5.49 11.94
C ALA A 149 -11.85 -5.73 10.93
N THR A 150 -12.36 -4.66 10.29
CA THR A 150 -13.38 -4.77 9.24
C THR A 150 -12.90 -5.60 8.04
N LEU A 151 -11.65 -5.41 7.60
CA LEU A 151 -11.05 -6.24 6.55
C LEU A 151 -10.99 -7.72 6.95
N GLY A 152 -10.70 -7.99 8.24
CA GLY A 152 -10.75 -9.32 8.83
C GLY A 152 -12.13 -9.95 8.80
N GLU A 153 -13.17 -9.21 9.18
CA GLU A 153 -14.56 -9.67 9.09
C GLU A 153 -14.93 -10.04 7.65
N VAL A 154 -14.62 -9.19 6.67
CA VAL A 154 -14.87 -9.49 5.25
C VAL A 154 -14.07 -10.70 4.79
N ALA A 155 -12.82 -10.86 5.23
CA ALA A 155 -12.02 -12.04 4.92
C ALA A 155 -12.67 -13.34 5.45
N ALA A 156 -13.29 -13.30 6.64
CA ALA A 156 -14.04 -14.44 7.17
C ALA A 156 -15.27 -14.77 6.34
N GLU A 157 -16.05 -13.77 5.92
CA GLU A 157 -17.22 -13.99 5.06
C GLU A 157 -16.81 -14.65 3.74
N ARG A 158 -15.74 -14.16 3.11
CA ARG A 158 -15.16 -14.77 1.90
C ARG A 158 -14.64 -16.18 2.14
N ALA A 159 -13.97 -16.41 3.26
CA ALA A 159 -13.42 -17.72 3.58
C ALA A 159 -14.54 -18.75 3.76
N LEU A 160 -15.64 -18.37 4.42
CA LEU A 160 -16.83 -19.23 4.58
C LEU A 160 -17.51 -19.52 3.24
N GLU A 161 -17.68 -18.51 2.37
CA GLU A 161 -18.21 -18.69 1.02
C GLU A 161 -17.37 -19.70 0.21
N LEU A 162 -16.04 -19.59 0.27
CA LEU A 162 -15.12 -20.49 -0.42
C LEU A 162 -15.17 -21.92 0.15
N VAL A 163 -15.23 -22.07 1.47
CA VAL A 163 -15.37 -23.37 2.15
C VAL A 163 -16.70 -24.03 1.79
N GLU A 164 -17.80 -23.27 1.73
CA GLU A 164 -19.11 -23.77 1.32
C GLU A 164 -19.12 -24.19 -0.15
N ALA A 165 -18.56 -23.37 -1.04
CA ALA A 165 -18.43 -23.71 -2.46
C ALA A 165 -17.57 -24.98 -2.68
N ALA A 166 -16.51 -25.16 -1.89
CA ALA A 166 -15.63 -26.32 -1.97
C ALA A 166 -16.27 -27.60 -1.41
N ARG A 167 -17.28 -27.50 -0.54
CA ARG A 167 -17.89 -28.67 0.11
C ARG A 167 -18.60 -29.60 -0.88
N GLY A 168 -19.15 -29.09 -1.99
CA GLY A 168 -19.81 -29.89 -3.04
C GLY A 168 -20.90 -30.86 -2.53
N PRO A 169 -21.57 -31.63 -3.43
CA PRO A 169 -22.56 -32.63 -3.01
C PRO A 169 -21.94 -33.82 -2.25
N LEU A 170 -20.63 -34.02 -2.36
CA LEU A 170 -19.90 -35.15 -1.77
C LEU A 170 -19.16 -34.83 -0.47
N ARG A 171 -19.43 -33.67 0.16
CA ARG A 171 -18.93 -33.25 1.48
C ARG A 171 -17.40 -33.41 1.63
N GLY A 172 -16.64 -32.63 0.86
CA GLY A 172 -15.23 -32.40 1.19
C GLY A 172 -15.11 -31.54 2.47
N VAL A 173 -14.12 -31.79 3.32
CA VAL A 173 -13.81 -30.88 4.44
C VAL A 173 -13.12 -29.65 3.86
N GLY A 174 -13.88 -28.59 3.59
CA GLY A 174 -13.28 -27.28 3.35
C GLY A 174 -12.60 -26.80 4.63
N ASP A 175 -11.28 -26.63 4.57
CA ASP A 175 -10.43 -26.24 5.69
C ASP A 175 -10.34 -24.70 5.75
N LEU A 176 -11.01 -24.13 6.74
CA LEU A 176 -11.04 -22.68 6.97
C LEU A 176 -9.62 -22.13 7.26
N ASP A 177 -8.79 -22.90 7.97
CA ASP A 177 -7.43 -22.47 8.32
C ASP A 177 -6.56 -22.39 7.07
N ALA A 178 -6.74 -23.33 6.14
CA ALA A 178 -6.06 -23.29 4.84
C ALA A 178 -6.48 -22.07 4.01
N VAL A 179 -7.77 -21.72 4.02
CA VAL A 179 -8.29 -20.56 3.27
C VAL A 179 -7.82 -19.23 3.87
N LEU A 180 -7.76 -19.14 5.21
CA LEU A 180 -7.25 -17.95 5.92
C LEU A 180 -5.70 -17.89 5.97
N HIS A 181 -4.99 -18.87 5.43
CA HIS A 181 -3.54 -18.94 5.46
C HIS A 181 -2.83 -17.65 4.99
N PRO A 182 -3.25 -16.95 3.91
CA PRO A 182 -2.60 -15.70 3.51
C PRO A 182 -2.63 -14.62 4.60
N LEU A 183 -3.75 -14.53 5.33
CA LEU A 183 -3.92 -13.59 6.44
C LEU A 183 -3.04 -14.01 7.63
N ALA A 184 -3.02 -15.31 7.96
CA ALA A 184 -2.16 -15.86 9.00
C ALA A 184 -0.66 -15.67 8.71
N ALA A 185 -0.25 -15.85 7.45
CA ALA A 185 1.13 -15.67 7.05
C ALA A 185 1.58 -14.21 7.21
N ALA A 186 0.75 -13.26 6.80
CA ALA A 186 1.02 -11.82 6.89
C ALA A 186 0.92 -11.27 8.32
N ALA A 187 0.08 -11.86 9.18
CA ALA A 187 -0.04 -11.49 10.60
C ALA A 187 1.29 -11.58 11.38
N ARG A 188 2.20 -12.45 10.94
CA ARG A 188 3.55 -12.57 11.54
C ARG A 188 4.44 -11.35 11.33
N GLN A 189 4.12 -10.52 10.33
CA GLN A 189 4.92 -9.38 9.91
C GLN A 189 4.25 -8.05 10.21
N SER A 190 2.95 -8.05 10.52
CA SER A 190 2.20 -6.83 10.80
C SER A 190 1.18 -7.04 11.91
N PRO A 191 1.24 -6.24 12.99
CA PRO A 191 0.30 -6.37 14.10
C PRO A 191 -1.12 -5.95 13.70
N ARG A 192 -1.28 -5.07 12.69
CA ARG A 192 -2.59 -4.72 12.12
C ARG A 192 -3.21 -5.91 11.42
N VAL A 193 -2.42 -6.67 10.67
CA VAL A 193 -2.89 -7.90 10.02
C VAL A 193 -3.20 -8.97 11.06
N ALA A 194 -2.43 -9.07 12.15
CA ALA A 194 -2.78 -9.94 13.26
C ALA A 194 -4.15 -9.58 13.88
N HIS A 195 -4.46 -8.29 13.99
CA HIS A 195 -5.78 -7.84 14.43
C HIS A 195 -6.89 -8.22 13.44
N ALA A 196 -6.65 -8.07 12.13
CA ALA A 196 -7.57 -8.53 11.10
C ALA A 196 -7.80 -10.05 11.19
N LEU A 197 -6.76 -10.85 11.44
CA LEU A 197 -6.88 -12.30 11.62
C LEU A 197 -7.74 -12.65 12.84
N LEU A 198 -7.53 -11.99 13.97
CA LEU A 198 -8.35 -12.20 15.17
C LEU A 198 -9.83 -11.88 14.91
N ALA A 199 -10.11 -10.78 14.23
CA ALA A 199 -11.47 -10.42 13.82
C ALA A 199 -12.07 -11.47 12.88
N ALA A 200 -11.28 -11.98 11.92
CA ALA A 200 -11.73 -13.02 11.00
C ALA A 200 -12.10 -14.32 11.73
N LEU A 201 -11.25 -14.79 12.64
CA LEU A 201 -11.50 -16.01 13.43
C LEU A 201 -12.71 -15.84 14.35
N ALA A 202 -12.84 -14.69 15.02
CA ALA A 202 -14.00 -14.39 15.85
C ALA A 202 -15.30 -14.37 15.03
N ARG A 203 -15.25 -13.79 13.82
CA ARG A 203 -16.40 -13.73 12.91
C ARG A 203 -16.81 -15.12 12.41
N ALA A 204 -15.85 -15.96 12.07
CA ALA A 204 -16.11 -17.33 11.60
C ALA A 204 -16.66 -18.25 12.70
N ALA A 205 -16.31 -17.99 13.96
CA ALA A 205 -16.84 -18.71 15.12
C ALA A 205 -18.30 -18.36 15.48
N ASP A 206 -18.84 -17.23 14.99
CA ASP A 206 -20.24 -16.80 15.20
C ASP A 206 -21.03 -16.75 13.86
N PRO A 207 -21.38 -17.90 13.28
CA PRO A 207 -22.18 -17.96 12.04
C PRO A 207 -23.62 -17.46 12.24
N GLY A 208 -24.12 -17.37 13.48
CA GLY A 208 -25.50 -17.01 13.81
C GLY A 208 -25.93 -15.59 13.39
N ARG A 209 -24.97 -14.67 13.16
CA ARG A 209 -25.26 -13.33 12.64
C ARG A 209 -25.51 -13.27 11.13
N HIS A 210 -25.12 -14.29 10.35
CA HIS A 210 -25.32 -14.28 8.89
C HIS A 210 -26.78 -14.52 8.48
N GLN A 211 -27.54 -15.32 9.24
CA GLN A 211 -28.94 -15.63 8.91
C GLN A 211 -29.94 -14.50 9.23
N ARG A 212 -29.53 -13.45 9.95
CA ARG A 212 -30.44 -12.34 10.34
C ARG A 212 -30.34 -11.09 9.45
N ARG A 213 -29.49 -11.11 8.42
CA ARG A 213 -29.30 -9.98 7.49
C ARG A 213 -29.60 -10.32 6.02
N ALA A 214 -30.03 -11.54 5.73
CA ALA A 214 -30.55 -11.97 4.43
C ALA A 214 -32.08 -11.82 4.40
#